data_AF-A0A372NLP1-F1
#
_entry.id   AF-A0A372NLP1-F1
#
_cell.length_a   1.000
_cell.length_b   1.000
_cell.length_c   1.000
_cell.angle_alpha   90.00
_cell.angle_beta   90.00
_cell.angle_gamma   90.00
#
_symmetry.space_group_name_H-M   'P 1'
#
loop_
_entity.id
_entity.type
_entity.pdbx_description
1 polymer ?
#
loop_
_entity_poly.entity_id
_entity_poly.type
_entity_poly.pdbx_seq_one_letter_code
_entity_poly.pdbx_strand_id
1 'polypeptide(L)'
;MKFDPRAQTEDLGDDPVKASRYGIKNLQYILPRLPQWTAEEGNNNRNLTEAYDALKGQYAAYLNHVLKYVGAYYRNNTKEGQQDAVFVAEPLQLQQDVLRFFDDELFKTPNWLLDREVLKKISGTSYVGSPLPEAVTPLAHLQMIQGDVIGRLLDIKTLANLRSNMERFGKAAYPVEEYIKTIHRYVWTELTGNGLKKEDDARRNLQKLYLRSIAKALKVKEQADDIENDAASILRADIVHLSAQLKSAIPQTKDTLTLVHFQDMQLRASKILDDDK
;
A
#
# COMPACT_ATOMS: atom_id res chain seq x y z
N MET A 1 -8.83 -7.12 22.01
CA MET A 1 -10.02 -6.62 21.30
C MET A 1 -9.54 -5.76 20.13
N LYS A 2 -9.43 -6.29 18.90
CA LYS A 2 -8.69 -5.60 17.81
C LYS A 2 -9.02 -6.06 16.37
N PHE A 3 -10.19 -6.66 16.12
CA PHE A 3 -10.47 -7.31 14.82
C PHE A 3 -11.63 -6.74 14.01
N ASP A 4 -12.53 -5.96 14.61
CA ASP A 4 -13.61 -5.33 13.83
C ASP A 4 -13.14 -3.96 13.31
N PRO A 5 -13.02 -3.79 11.99
CA PRO A 5 -12.51 -2.56 11.39
C PRO A 5 -13.50 -1.38 11.52
N ARG A 6 -14.73 -1.59 11.99
CA ARG A 6 -15.71 -0.52 12.27
C ARG A 6 -15.44 0.22 13.58
N ALA A 7 -14.54 -0.30 14.41
CA ALA A 7 -14.18 0.30 15.70
C ALA A 7 -12.84 1.04 15.59
N GLN A 8 -12.84 2.22 14.96
CA GLN A 8 -11.65 3.07 14.83
C GLN A 8 -11.86 4.45 15.45
N THR A 9 -10.78 5.05 15.92
CA THR A 9 -10.74 6.50 16.18
C THR A 9 -10.95 7.24 14.87
N GLU A 10 -11.65 8.38 14.93
CA GLU A 10 -11.90 9.27 13.78
C GLU A 10 -12.79 8.67 12.66
N ASP A 11 -13.45 7.54 12.92
CA ASP A 11 -14.47 7.00 12.03
C ASP A 11 -15.83 7.67 12.31
N LEU A 12 -16.21 8.62 11.45
CA LEU A 12 -17.43 9.42 11.58
C LEU A 12 -18.49 9.05 10.53
N GLY A 13 -18.32 7.95 9.80
CA GLY A 13 -19.21 7.53 8.70
C GLY A 13 -19.39 6.02 8.59
N ASP A 14 -20.21 5.60 7.62
CA ASP A 14 -20.49 4.20 7.28
C ASP A 14 -19.60 3.66 6.16
N ASP A 15 -18.93 4.55 5.42
CA ASP A 15 -18.01 4.23 4.34
C ASP A 15 -16.61 4.82 4.61
N PRO A 16 -15.67 4.02 5.16
CA PRO A 16 -14.32 4.46 5.49
C PRO A 16 -13.51 4.85 4.24
N VAL A 17 -13.77 4.22 3.09
CA VAL A 17 -13.07 4.49 1.84
C VAL A 17 -13.48 5.87 1.34
N LYS A 18 -14.79 6.15 1.32
CA LYS A 18 -15.32 7.45 0.91
C LYS A 18 -14.88 8.56 1.85
N ALA A 19 -14.93 8.33 3.17
CA ALA A 19 -14.46 9.29 4.16
C ALA A 19 -12.97 9.64 3.96
N SER A 20 -12.11 8.63 3.82
CA SER A 20 -10.68 8.83 3.56
C SER A 20 -10.42 9.53 2.23
N ARG A 21 -11.19 9.25 1.17
CA ARG A 21 -11.07 9.98 -0.11
C ARG A 21 -11.40 11.46 0.04
N TYR A 22 -12.44 11.81 0.80
CA TYR A 22 -12.73 13.22 1.07
C TYR A 22 -11.64 13.88 1.92
N GLY A 23 -11.10 13.16 2.91
CA GLY A 23 -9.95 13.60 3.68
C GLY A 23 -8.75 13.94 2.79
N ILE A 24 -8.38 13.02 1.89
CA ILE A 24 -7.26 13.23 0.94
C ILE A 24 -7.54 14.38 -0.02
N LYS A 25 -8.77 14.54 -0.52
CA LYS A 25 -9.15 15.70 -1.35
C LYS A 25 -9.00 17.03 -0.60
N ASN A 26 -9.30 17.06 0.69
CA ASN A 26 -9.05 18.24 1.51
C ASN A 26 -7.55 18.51 1.65
N LEU A 27 -6.71 17.47 1.87
CA LEU A 27 -5.26 17.64 1.91
C LEU A 27 -4.70 18.18 0.57
N GLN A 28 -5.21 17.68 -0.56
CA GLN A 28 -4.88 18.19 -1.90
C GLN A 28 -5.23 19.67 -2.06
N TYR A 29 -6.35 20.12 -1.47
CA TYR A 29 -6.74 21.53 -1.47
C TYR A 29 -5.85 22.37 -0.53
N ILE A 30 -5.48 21.84 0.63
CA ILE A 30 -4.70 22.56 1.65
C ILE A 30 -3.25 22.76 1.19
N LEU A 31 -2.61 21.72 0.64
CA LEU A 31 -1.18 21.70 0.33
C LEU A 31 -0.67 22.94 -0.45
N PRO A 32 -1.26 23.33 -1.60
CA PRO A 32 -0.76 24.49 -2.35
C PRO A 32 -0.97 25.83 -1.63
N ARG A 33 -1.80 25.86 -0.58
CA ARG A 33 -2.10 27.06 0.23
C ARG A 33 -1.22 27.16 1.46
N LEU A 34 -0.54 26.09 1.87
CA LEU A 34 0.34 26.09 3.04
C LEU A 34 1.34 27.23 3.03
N PRO A 35 2.07 27.54 1.93
CA PRO A 35 3.05 28.63 1.94
C PRO A 35 2.46 29.99 2.30
N GLN A 36 1.19 30.24 1.97
CA GLN A 36 0.49 31.46 2.33
C GLN A 36 -0.05 31.39 3.76
N TRP A 37 -0.68 30.27 4.14
CA TRP A 37 -1.34 30.11 5.43
C TRP A 37 -0.38 29.99 6.61
N THR A 38 0.86 29.59 6.36
CA THR A 38 1.89 29.45 7.39
C THR A 38 2.95 30.55 7.32
N ALA A 39 2.73 31.58 6.50
CA ALA A 39 3.68 32.69 6.35
C ALA A 39 3.77 33.49 7.66
N GLU A 40 5.00 33.69 8.14
CA GLU A 40 5.29 34.48 9.32
C GLU A 40 6.58 35.26 9.09
N GLU A 41 6.55 36.57 9.38
CA GLU A 41 7.69 37.46 9.14
C GLU A 41 8.89 37.05 10.01
N GLY A 42 10.08 36.95 9.39
CA GLY A 42 11.32 36.55 10.08
C GLY A 42 11.45 35.05 10.40
N ASN A 43 10.47 34.21 10.03
CA ASN A 43 10.52 32.76 10.23
C ASN A 43 11.21 32.06 9.05
N ASN A 44 12.14 31.14 9.33
CA ASN A 44 12.88 30.36 8.31
C ASN A 44 12.04 29.22 7.70
N ASN A 45 10.78 29.49 7.34
CA ASN A 45 9.78 28.53 6.84
C ASN A 45 9.51 27.34 7.79
N ARG A 46 9.81 27.47 9.08
CA ARG A 46 9.60 26.39 10.05
C ARG A 46 8.13 25.97 10.12
N ASN A 47 7.21 26.93 10.17
CA ASN A 47 5.77 26.66 10.23
C ASN A 47 5.28 25.94 8.97
N LEU A 48 5.85 26.26 7.80
CA LEU A 48 5.55 25.56 6.55
C LEU A 48 6.01 24.11 6.60
N THR A 49 7.23 23.86 7.09
CA THR A 49 7.76 22.50 7.28
C THR A 49 6.89 21.69 8.24
N GLU A 50 6.55 22.26 9.41
CA GLU A 50 5.70 21.60 10.42
C GLU A 50 4.29 21.30 9.86
N ALA A 51 3.68 22.23 9.13
CA ALA A 51 2.37 22.01 8.51
C ALA A 51 2.41 20.97 7.40
N TYR A 52 3.47 20.94 6.59
CA TYR A 52 3.67 19.92 5.56
C TYR A 52 3.87 18.52 6.17
N ASP A 53 4.62 18.42 7.27
CA ASP A 53 4.80 17.17 8.01
C ASP A 53 3.49 16.68 8.65
N ALA A 54 2.70 17.59 9.25
CA ALA A 54 1.37 17.27 9.77
C ALA A 54 0.43 16.78 8.66
N LEU A 55 0.42 17.44 7.50
CA LEU A 55 -0.37 17.02 6.34
C LEU A 55 0.00 15.60 5.86
N LYS A 56 1.30 15.31 5.76
CA LYS A 56 1.80 13.97 5.42
C LYS A 56 1.39 12.92 6.46
N GLY A 57 1.43 13.27 7.74
CA GLY A 57 0.97 12.41 8.83
C GLY A 57 -0.52 12.08 8.71
N GLN A 58 -1.35 13.09 8.44
CA GLN A 58 -2.78 12.90 8.23
C GLN A 58 -3.08 12.07 6.97
N TYR A 59 -2.32 12.27 5.90
CA TYR A 59 -2.40 11.44 4.69
C TYR A 59 -2.15 9.96 5.01
N ALA A 60 -1.09 9.66 5.77
CA ALA A 60 -0.81 8.30 6.22
C ALA A 60 -1.91 7.74 7.15
N ALA A 61 -2.52 8.57 8.00
CA ALA A 61 -3.64 8.17 8.84
C ALA A 61 -4.87 7.71 8.01
N TYR A 62 -5.24 8.47 6.97
CA TYR A 62 -6.35 8.10 6.08
C TYR A 62 -6.10 6.77 5.35
N LEU A 63 -4.86 6.55 4.90
CA LEU A 63 -4.46 5.26 4.31
C LEU A 63 -4.58 4.13 5.32
N ASN A 64 -4.11 4.35 6.56
CA ASN A 64 -4.17 3.35 7.63
C ASN A 64 -5.61 3.00 8.06
N HIS A 65 -6.54 3.95 8.02
CA HIS A 65 -7.96 3.67 8.32
C HIS A 65 -8.55 2.67 7.31
N VAL A 66 -8.27 2.88 6.02
CA VAL A 66 -8.69 1.97 4.95
C VAL A 66 -7.96 0.62 5.04
N LEU A 67 -6.68 0.63 5.41
CA LEU A 67 -5.85 -0.57 5.51
C LEU A 67 -6.37 -1.58 6.56
N LYS A 68 -7.07 -1.12 7.60
CA LYS A 68 -7.64 -2.01 8.63
C LYS A 68 -8.75 -2.92 8.11
N TYR A 69 -9.37 -2.58 6.99
CA TYR A 69 -10.40 -3.40 6.35
C TYR A 69 -9.79 -4.57 5.55
N VAL A 70 -8.49 -4.56 5.27
CA VAL A 70 -7.84 -5.64 4.50
C VAL A 70 -7.79 -6.94 5.30
N GLY A 71 -8.43 -7.99 4.78
CA GLY A 71 -8.50 -9.30 5.42
C GLY A 71 -9.27 -9.29 6.74
N ALA A 72 -10.13 -8.29 6.94
CA ALA A 72 -10.94 -8.14 8.13
C ALA A 72 -12.27 -8.90 8.02
N TYR A 73 -13.00 -8.96 9.12
CA TYR A 73 -14.37 -9.40 9.19
C TYR A 73 -15.07 -8.60 10.29
N TYR A 74 -16.39 -8.54 10.25
CA TYR A 74 -17.17 -7.87 11.29
C TYR A 74 -17.49 -8.81 12.43
N ARG A 75 -17.51 -8.28 13.64
CA ARG A 75 -17.95 -9.00 14.84
C ARG A 75 -19.14 -8.27 15.46
N ASN A 76 -20.30 -8.90 15.45
CA ASN A 76 -21.49 -8.37 16.10
C ASN A 76 -21.46 -8.69 17.60
N ASN A 77 -21.90 -7.73 18.41
CA ASN A 77 -22.10 -7.94 19.85
C ASN A 77 -23.47 -8.57 20.08
N THR A 78 -23.59 -9.87 19.82
CA THR A 78 -24.85 -10.62 19.97
C THR A 78 -25.01 -11.16 21.39
N LYS A 79 -26.21 -11.06 21.97
CA LYS A 79 -26.56 -11.67 23.26
C LYS A 79 -27.15 -13.07 23.06
N GLU A 80 -27.11 -13.88 24.11
CA GLU A 80 -27.75 -15.20 24.15
C GLU A 80 -29.25 -15.06 23.80
N GLY A 81 -29.73 -15.84 22.82
CA GLY A 81 -31.11 -15.77 22.31
C GLY A 81 -31.34 -14.88 21.09
N GLN A 82 -30.34 -14.10 20.63
CA GLN A 82 -30.41 -13.40 19.33
C GLN A 82 -29.99 -14.34 18.19
N GLN A 83 -30.65 -14.24 17.03
CA GLN A 83 -30.38 -15.08 15.86
C GLN A 83 -29.24 -14.55 14.96
N ASP A 84 -28.74 -13.35 15.23
CA ASP A 84 -27.69 -12.73 14.41
C ASP A 84 -26.38 -13.50 14.50
N ALA A 85 -25.67 -13.60 13.38
CA ALA A 85 -24.34 -14.20 13.35
C ALA A 85 -23.34 -13.32 14.14
N VAL A 86 -22.56 -13.96 15.01
CA VAL A 86 -21.47 -13.31 15.77
C VAL A 86 -20.43 -12.70 14.83
N PHE A 87 -20.19 -13.32 13.68
CA PHE A 87 -19.20 -12.89 12.72
C PHE A 87 -19.82 -12.80 11.33
N VAL A 88 -19.53 -11.71 10.63
CA VAL A 88 -20.09 -11.41 9.32
C VAL A 88 -18.96 -11.03 8.37
N ALA A 89 -19.04 -11.50 7.14
CA ALA A 89 -18.11 -11.08 6.10
C ALA A 89 -18.25 -9.57 5.88
N GLU A 90 -17.11 -8.91 5.69
CA GLU A 90 -17.13 -7.58 5.08
C GLU A 90 -17.71 -7.68 3.66
N PRO A 91 -18.54 -6.73 3.21
CA PRO A 91 -19.05 -6.72 1.84
C PRO A 91 -17.92 -6.86 0.82
N LEU A 92 -18.04 -7.82 -0.09
CA LEU A 92 -17.01 -8.06 -1.13
C LEU A 92 -16.69 -6.78 -1.93
N GLN A 93 -17.72 -5.98 -2.22
CA GLN A 93 -17.54 -4.70 -2.92
C GLN A 93 -16.66 -3.74 -2.13
N LEU A 94 -16.81 -3.66 -0.80
CA LEU A 94 -15.98 -2.80 0.04
C LEU A 94 -14.51 -3.27 0.02
N GLN A 95 -14.26 -4.58 0.09
CA GLN A 95 -12.91 -5.13 -0.02
C GLN A 95 -12.24 -4.81 -1.38
N GLN A 96 -13.01 -4.81 -2.46
CA GLN A 96 -12.53 -4.38 -3.79
C GLN A 96 -12.29 -2.87 -3.85
N ASP A 97 -13.16 -2.07 -3.23
CA ASP A 97 -13.05 -0.62 -3.16
C ASP A 97 -11.83 -0.17 -2.35
N VAL A 98 -11.47 -0.93 -1.30
CA VAL A 98 -10.24 -0.78 -0.51
C VAL A 98 -9.00 -0.92 -1.40
N LEU A 99 -8.92 -1.95 -2.25
CA LEU A 99 -7.79 -2.11 -3.16
C LEU A 99 -7.74 -1.02 -4.23
N ARG A 100 -8.90 -0.65 -4.79
CA ARG A 100 -9.01 0.44 -5.76
C ARG A 100 -8.59 1.78 -5.15
N PHE A 101 -8.90 2.01 -3.88
CA PHE A 101 -8.44 3.18 -3.14
C PHE A 101 -6.91 3.26 -3.07
N PHE A 102 -6.21 2.17 -2.75
CA PHE A 102 -4.75 2.18 -2.74
C PHE A 102 -4.14 2.36 -4.13
N ASP A 103 -4.76 1.79 -5.18
CA ASP A 103 -4.36 2.07 -6.56
C ASP A 103 -4.44 3.57 -6.88
N ASP A 104 -5.61 4.17 -6.63
CA ASP A 104 -5.90 5.55 -6.99
C ASP A 104 -5.10 6.57 -6.18
N GLU A 105 -5.00 6.37 -4.87
CA GLU A 105 -4.46 7.39 -3.96
C GLU A 105 -2.96 7.21 -3.70
N LEU A 106 -2.40 6.01 -3.85
CA LEU A 106 -1.04 5.69 -3.39
C LEU A 106 -0.13 5.04 -4.43
N PHE A 107 -0.61 4.04 -5.18
CA PHE A 107 0.22 3.33 -6.15
C PHE A 107 0.39 4.13 -7.44
N LYS A 108 -0.68 4.76 -7.93
CA LYS A 108 -0.54 5.89 -8.84
C LYS A 108 0.16 7.00 -8.07
N THR A 109 1.32 7.40 -8.56
CA THR A 109 2.19 8.37 -7.87
C THR A 109 1.39 9.61 -7.50
N PRO A 110 1.22 9.92 -6.19
CA PRO A 110 0.48 11.10 -5.74
C PRO A 110 1.32 12.35 -5.96
N ASN A 111 1.41 12.80 -7.21
CA ASN A 111 2.23 13.94 -7.61
C ASN A 111 1.85 15.23 -6.88
N TRP A 112 0.60 15.35 -6.45
CA TRP A 112 0.14 16.47 -5.63
C TRP A 112 0.97 16.58 -4.34
N LEU A 113 1.32 15.46 -3.70
CA LEU A 113 2.14 15.44 -2.48
C LEU A 113 3.60 15.84 -2.76
N LEU A 114 4.03 15.81 -4.02
CA LEU A 114 5.40 16.13 -4.46
C LEU A 114 5.48 17.52 -5.12
N ASP A 115 4.67 18.48 -4.65
CA ASP A 115 4.61 19.84 -5.17
C ASP A 115 5.96 20.57 -5.06
N ARG A 116 6.62 20.78 -6.21
CA ARG A 116 7.98 21.36 -6.26
C ARG A 116 8.07 22.76 -5.65
N GLU A 117 7.01 23.56 -5.71
CA GLU A 117 7.03 24.94 -5.20
C GLU A 117 6.94 24.97 -3.67
N VAL A 118 6.20 24.04 -3.07
CA VAL A 118 6.21 23.82 -1.62
C VAL A 118 7.55 23.21 -1.20
N LEU A 119 8.01 22.18 -1.90
CA LEU A 119 9.21 21.42 -1.55
C LEU A 119 10.51 22.23 -1.59
N LYS A 120 10.60 23.27 -2.43
CA LYS A 120 11.73 24.21 -2.45
C LYS A 120 11.81 25.09 -1.20
N LYS A 121 10.69 25.27 -0.48
CA LYS A 121 10.57 26.20 0.64
C LYS A 121 10.68 25.52 2.01
N ILE A 122 10.44 24.21 2.07
CA ILE A 122 10.64 23.45 3.31
C ILE A 122 12.14 23.29 3.58
N SER A 123 12.57 23.76 4.74
CA SER A 123 13.87 23.43 5.31
C SER A 123 13.82 21.96 5.77
N GLY A 124 14.90 21.19 5.53
CA GLY A 124 14.95 19.72 5.68
C GLY A 124 14.07 19.17 6.81
N THR A 125 13.20 18.22 6.47
CA THR A 125 12.15 17.70 7.37
C THR A 125 12.78 17.14 8.64
N SER A 126 12.63 17.83 9.76
CA SER A 126 12.97 17.29 11.08
C SER A 126 11.66 16.87 11.72
N TYR A 127 11.42 15.56 11.77
CA TYR A 127 10.34 15.02 12.59
C TYR A 127 10.70 15.34 14.05
N VAL A 128 9.93 16.21 14.70
CA VAL A 128 10.14 16.57 16.10
C VAL A 128 10.10 15.29 16.93
N GLY A 129 11.25 14.86 17.48
CA GLY A 129 11.37 13.72 18.38
C GLY A 129 11.93 12.41 17.81
N SER A 130 12.41 12.37 16.56
CA SER A 130 13.05 11.17 16.00
C SER A 130 14.47 11.46 15.49
N PRO A 131 15.50 10.69 15.86
CA PRO A 131 16.86 10.84 15.35
C PRO A 131 16.95 10.23 13.95
N LEU A 132 16.22 10.80 12.99
CA LEU A 132 16.42 10.47 11.57
C LEU A 132 17.47 11.43 10.99
N PRO A 133 18.45 10.92 10.22
CA PRO A 133 19.50 11.74 9.63
C PRO A 133 18.92 12.77 8.66
N GLU A 134 19.72 13.80 8.38
CA GLU A 134 19.49 14.88 7.41
C GLU A 134 18.44 14.54 6.32
N ALA A 135 17.30 15.24 6.39
CA ALA A 135 16.25 15.35 5.37
C ALA A 135 15.78 14.03 4.73
N VAL A 136 14.79 13.37 5.34
CA VAL A 136 13.95 12.41 4.60
C VAL A 136 13.27 13.16 3.46
N THR A 137 13.72 12.92 2.22
CA THR A 137 13.11 13.56 1.06
C THR A 137 11.61 13.21 0.99
N PRO A 138 10.76 14.10 0.45
CA PRO A 138 9.34 13.82 0.21
C PRO A 138 9.10 12.49 -0.52
N LEU A 139 9.98 12.16 -1.47
CA LEU A 139 9.96 10.89 -2.19
C LEU A 139 10.28 9.70 -1.27
N ALA A 140 11.27 9.82 -0.38
CA ALA A 140 11.57 8.78 0.62
C ALA A 140 10.42 8.55 1.60
N HIS A 141 9.70 9.61 2.00
CA HIS A 141 8.50 9.45 2.83
C HIS A 141 7.36 8.74 2.08
N LEU A 142 7.13 9.10 0.81
CA LEU A 142 6.17 8.38 -0.04
C LEU A 142 6.53 6.89 -0.16
N GLN A 143 7.81 6.58 -0.38
CA GLN A 143 8.29 5.19 -0.43
C GLN A 143 8.06 4.45 0.89
N MET A 144 8.22 5.11 2.03
CA MET A 144 7.95 4.53 3.34
C MET A 144 6.47 4.15 3.47
N ILE A 145 5.56 5.09 3.15
CA ILE A 145 4.11 4.82 3.15
C ILE A 145 3.74 3.69 2.19
N GLN A 146 4.26 3.71 0.96
CA GLN A 146 4.05 2.66 -0.03
C GLN A 146 4.54 1.29 0.49
N GLY A 147 5.70 1.29 1.15
CA GLY A 147 6.31 0.09 1.74
C GLY A 147 5.48 -0.49 2.88
N ASP A 148 4.96 0.36 3.77
CA ASP A 148 4.10 -0.06 4.88
C ASP A 148 2.78 -0.65 4.37
N VAL A 149 2.15 0.01 3.39
CA VAL A 149 0.91 -0.47 2.79
C VAL A 149 1.12 -1.78 2.03
N ILE A 150 2.05 -1.84 1.08
CA ILE A 150 2.32 -3.09 0.33
C ILE A 150 2.74 -4.21 1.28
N GLY A 151 3.59 -3.89 2.26
CA GLY A 151 4.05 -4.83 3.27
C GLY A 151 2.90 -5.45 4.04
N ARG A 152 1.87 -4.66 4.38
CA ARG A 152 0.66 -5.15 5.04
C ARG A 152 -0.28 -5.90 4.10
N LEU A 153 -0.45 -5.43 2.86
CA LEU A 153 -1.33 -6.06 1.87
C LEU A 153 -0.85 -7.47 1.49
N LEU A 154 0.48 -7.69 1.43
CA LEU A 154 1.11 -8.95 1.05
C LEU A 154 1.65 -9.74 2.25
N ASP A 155 1.38 -9.30 3.48
CA ASP A 155 1.78 -10.00 4.70
C ASP A 155 1.13 -11.38 4.78
N ILE A 156 1.90 -12.39 5.19
CA ILE A 156 1.44 -13.79 5.23
C ILE A 156 0.22 -13.98 6.14
N LYS A 157 0.08 -13.20 7.22
CA LYS A 157 -1.08 -13.25 8.11
C LYS A 157 -2.30 -12.61 7.47
N THR A 158 -2.13 -11.54 6.70
CA THR A 158 -3.22 -10.93 5.92
C THR A 158 -3.79 -11.94 4.92
N LEU A 159 -2.92 -12.61 4.17
CA LEU A 159 -3.34 -13.61 3.18
C LEU A 159 -3.99 -14.84 3.84
N ALA A 160 -3.46 -15.29 4.98
CA ALA A 160 -4.07 -16.36 5.77
C ALA A 160 -5.47 -15.97 6.31
N ASN A 161 -5.66 -14.72 6.73
CA ASN A 161 -6.97 -14.22 7.16
C ASN A 161 -7.97 -14.17 5.99
N LEU A 162 -7.55 -13.70 4.81
CA LEU A 162 -8.40 -13.70 3.61
C LEU A 162 -8.84 -15.13 3.26
N ARG A 163 -7.93 -16.11 3.32
CA ARG A 163 -8.28 -17.53 3.13
C ARG A 163 -9.26 -18.03 4.20
N SER A 164 -8.99 -17.75 5.47
CA SER A 164 -9.87 -18.16 6.57
C SER A 164 -11.28 -17.57 6.39
N ASN A 165 -11.36 -16.34 5.89
CA ASN A 165 -12.63 -15.71 5.54
C ASN A 165 -13.33 -16.43 4.38
N MET A 166 -12.61 -16.93 3.37
CA MET A 166 -13.20 -17.75 2.30
C MET A 166 -13.74 -19.08 2.82
N GLU A 167 -12.98 -19.78 3.66
CA GLU A 167 -13.42 -21.04 4.27
C GLU A 167 -14.68 -20.82 5.12
N ARG A 168 -14.76 -19.68 5.79
CA ARG A 168 -15.86 -19.33 6.67
C ARG A 168 -17.10 -18.79 5.97
N PHE A 169 -16.92 -17.91 5.00
CA PHE A 169 -18.01 -17.11 4.40
C PHE A 169 -18.24 -17.44 2.91
N GLY A 170 -17.45 -18.34 2.33
CA GLY A 170 -17.55 -18.73 0.93
C GLY A 170 -17.43 -17.53 -0.01
N LYS A 171 -18.38 -17.43 -0.95
CA LYS A 171 -18.40 -16.41 -2.00
C LYS A 171 -18.57 -14.96 -1.50
N ALA A 172 -18.87 -14.76 -0.22
CA ALA A 172 -18.95 -13.42 0.36
C ALA A 172 -17.56 -12.84 0.71
N ALA A 173 -16.52 -13.67 0.81
CA ALA A 173 -15.15 -13.22 1.04
C ALA A 173 -14.39 -13.01 -0.28
N TYR A 174 -13.37 -12.13 -0.26
CA TYR A 174 -12.50 -11.88 -1.42
C TYR A 174 -11.57 -13.08 -1.65
N PRO A 175 -11.62 -13.73 -2.84
CA PRO A 175 -10.65 -14.76 -3.20
C PRO A 175 -9.20 -14.29 -3.14
N VAL A 176 -8.34 -15.02 -2.42
CA VAL A 176 -6.92 -14.65 -2.21
C VAL A 176 -6.16 -14.55 -3.54
N GLU A 177 -6.47 -15.43 -4.49
CA GLU A 177 -5.85 -15.45 -5.82
C GLU A 177 -6.21 -14.19 -6.61
N GLU A 178 -7.49 -13.78 -6.58
CA GLU A 178 -7.93 -12.55 -7.25
C GLU A 178 -7.43 -11.29 -6.55
N TYR A 179 -7.29 -11.34 -5.22
CA TYR A 179 -6.71 -10.27 -4.43
C TYR A 179 -5.24 -10.02 -4.81
N ILE A 180 -4.39 -11.06 -4.84
CA ILE A 180 -2.97 -10.95 -5.22
C ILE A 180 -2.83 -10.49 -6.67
N LYS A 181 -3.57 -11.11 -7.60
CA LYS A 181 -3.61 -10.68 -9.02
C LYS A 181 -3.98 -9.21 -9.16
N THR A 182 -4.89 -8.70 -8.33
CA THR A 182 -5.33 -7.30 -8.37
C THR A 182 -4.21 -6.37 -7.94
N ILE A 183 -3.54 -6.65 -6.82
CA ILE A 183 -2.37 -5.86 -6.37
C ILE A 183 -1.26 -5.90 -7.40
N HIS A 184 -0.96 -7.08 -7.94
CA HIS A 184 0.03 -7.25 -9.01
C HIS A 184 -0.25 -6.30 -10.17
N ARG A 185 -1.50 -6.25 -10.68
CA ARG A 185 -1.86 -5.35 -11.79
C ARG A 185 -1.67 -3.86 -11.44
N TYR A 186 -1.93 -3.46 -10.20
CA TYR A 186 -1.73 -2.06 -9.77
C TYR A 186 -0.25 -1.68 -9.59
N VAL A 187 0.60 -2.65 -9.25
CA VAL A 187 2.04 -2.42 -9.10
C VAL A 187 2.77 -2.50 -10.45
N TRP A 188 2.35 -3.38 -11.35
CA TRP A 188 3.04 -3.67 -12.61
C TRP A 188 2.30 -3.12 -13.83
N THR A 189 1.71 -1.92 -13.70
CA THR A 189 0.91 -1.28 -14.77
C THR A 189 1.67 -1.04 -16.07
N GLU A 190 3.00 -1.09 -16.00
CA GLU A 190 3.96 -0.91 -17.09
C GLU A 190 4.23 -2.21 -17.86
N LEU A 191 3.96 -3.36 -17.23
CA LEU A 191 3.98 -4.69 -17.86
C LEU A 191 2.58 -5.13 -18.32
N THR A 192 1.52 -4.50 -17.81
CA THR A 192 0.12 -4.84 -18.13
C THR A 192 -0.53 -3.81 -19.07
N GLY A 193 -1.26 -4.25 -20.10
CA GLY A 193 -2.08 -3.39 -20.96
C GLY A 193 -1.57 -3.22 -22.39
N ASN A 194 -1.95 -2.11 -23.07
CA ASN A 194 -1.66 -1.84 -24.49
C ASN A 194 -0.23 -1.31 -24.73
N GLY A 195 0.78 -2.08 -24.28
CA GLY A 195 2.19 -1.82 -24.53
C GLY A 195 2.98 -1.34 -23.31
N LEU A 196 4.30 -1.48 -23.41
CA LEU A 196 5.24 -1.14 -22.35
C LEU A 196 5.29 0.37 -22.11
N LYS A 197 5.21 0.75 -20.84
CA LYS A 197 5.32 2.15 -20.41
C LYS A 197 6.71 2.42 -19.88
N LYS A 198 7.14 3.68 -19.99
CA LYS A 198 8.34 4.16 -19.33
C LYS A 198 8.11 4.23 -17.82
N GLU A 199 9.10 3.77 -17.06
CA GLU A 199 9.08 3.82 -15.60
C GLU A 199 9.63 5.15 -15.07
N ASP A 200 8.97 5.72 -14.06
CA ASP A 200 9.51 6.81 -13.24
C ASP A 200 10.12 6.29 -11.93
N ASP A 201 10.82 7.15 -11.19
CA ASP A 201 11.50 6.77 -9.96
C ASP A 201 10.54 6.23 -8.89
N ALA A 202 9.33 6.80 -8.77
CA ALA A 202 8.35 6.35 -7.78
C ALA A 202 7.82 4.95 -8.14
N ARG A 203 7.52 4.71 -9.41
CA ARG A 203 7.05 3.41 -9.92
C ARG A 203 8.09 2.30 -9.78
N ARG A 204 9.36 2.58 -10.12
CA ARG A 204 10.47 1.64 -9.90
C ARG A 204 10.63 1.25 -8.43
N ASN A 205 10.46 2.21 -7.51
CA ASN A 205 10.56 1.94 -6.08
C ASN A 205 9.36 1.15 -5.55
N LEU A 206 8.15 1.42 -6.04
CA LEU A 206 6.96 0.63 -5.70
C LEU A 206 7.14 -0.85 -6.08
N GLN A 207 7.62 -1.13 -7.28
CA GLN A 207 7.89 -2.49 -7.77
C GLN A 207 8.98 -3.21 -6.95
N LYS A 208 10.01 -2.49 -6.52
CA LYS A 208 11.02 -3.00 -5.58
C LYS A 208 10.42 -3.36 -4.23
N LEU A 209 9.53 -2.52 -3.70
CA LEU A 209 8.83 -2.74 -2.43
C LEU A 209 7.90 -3.95 -2.51
N TYR A 210 7.27 -4.18 -3.66
CA TYR A 210 6.46 -5.37 -3.92
C TYR A 210 7.27 -6.66 -3.79
N LEU A 211 8.37 -6.79 -4.55
CA LEU A 211 9.25 -7.96 -4.46
C LEU A 211 9.83 -8.15 -3.07
N ARG A 212 10.26 -7.06 -2.41
CA ARG A 212 10.76 -7.09 -1.03
C ARG A 212 9.71 -7.62 -0.06
N SER A 213 8.45 -7.21 -0.23
CA SER A 213 7.36 -7.62 0.66
C SER A 213 7.02 -9.10 0.47
N ILE A 214 7.01 -9.59 -0.77
CA ILE A 214 6.84 -11.02 -1.06
C ILE A 214 7.99 -11.83 -0.47
N ALA A 215 9.25 -11.43 -0.71
CA ALA A 215 10.41 -12.12 -0.14
C ALA A 215 10.34 -12.20 1.39
N LYS A 216 9.95 -11.10 2.05
CA LYS A 216 9.73 -11.08 3.50
C LYS A 216 8.63 -12.05 3.94
N ALA A 217 7.50 -12.07 3.23
CA ALA A 217 6.38 -12.95 3.54
C ALA A 217 6.76 -14.43 3.42
N LEU A 218 7.50 -14.81 2.38
CA LEU A 218 8.00 -16.17 2.18
C LEU A 218 9.00 -16.58 3.27
N LYS A 219 9.95 -15.70 3.63
CA LYS A 219 10.91 -15.96 4.71
C LYS A 219 10.27 -16.13 6.09
N VAL A 220 9.22 -15.35 6.40
CA VAL A 220 8.51 -15.49 7.69
C VAL A 220 7.82 -16.86 7.80
N LYS A 221 7.36 -17.42 6.69
CA LYS A 221 6.77 -18.77 6.64
C LYS A 221 7.79 -19.84 7.02
N GLU A 222 9.01 -19.77 6.48
CA GLU A 222 10.10 -20.71 6.81
C GLU A 222 10.44 -20.77 8.30
N GLN A 223 10.22 -19.67 9.03
CA GLN A 223 10.53 -19.57 10.46
C GLN A 223 9.37 -20.00 11.37
N ALA A 224 8.16 -20.10 10.81
CA ALA A 224 6.96 -20.46 11.54
C ALA A 224 6.56 -21.88 11.14
N ASP A 225 7.13 -22.86 11.82
CA ASP A 225 7.03 -24.33 11.59
C ASP A 225 5.61 -24.93 11.49
N ASP A 226 4.52 -24.15 11.53
CA ASP A 226 3.17 -24.64 11.82
C ASP A 226 2.05 -24.09 10.90
N ILE A 227 2.37 -23.39 9.81
CA ILE A 227 1.33 -22.92 8.87
C ILE A 227 1.69 -23.30 7.44
N GLU A 228 1.35 -24.53 7.04
CA GLU A 228 1.13 -24.82 5.62
C GLU A 228 -0.11 -24.04 5.15
N ASN A 229 0.11 -22.86 4.58
CA ASN A 229 -0.92 -22.16 3.84
C ASN A 229 -0.54 -22.06 2.36
N ASP A 230 -1.54 -22.17 1.49
CA ASP A 230 -1.38 -21.95 0.06
C ASP A 230 -1.05 -20.48 -0.27
N ALA A 231 -1.10 -19.56 0.70
CA ALA A 231 -0.76 -18.16 0.44
C ALA A 231 0.70 -18.01 -0.01
N ALA A 232 1.63 -18.77 0.56
CA ALA A 232 3.01 -18.84 0.08
C ALA A 232 3.09 -19.39 -1.36
N SER A 233 2.34 -20.46 -1.65
CA SER A 233 2.27 -21.04 -3.00
C SER A 233 1.70 -20.08 -4.04
N ILE A 234 0.67 -19.31 -3.69
CA ILE A 234 0.07 -18.29 -4.57
C ILE A 234 1.04 -17.13 -4.79
N LEU A 235 1.74 -16.68 -3.74
CA LEU A 235 2.80 -15.66 -3.88
C LEU A 235 3.92 -16.13 -4.81
N ARG A 236 4.38 -17.39 -4.68
CA ARG A 236 5.37 -17.96 -5.61
C ARG A 236 4.84 -18.00 -7.04
N ALA A 237 3.58 -18.40 -7.23
CA ALA A 237 2.96 -18.40 -8.56
C ALA A 237 2.91 -16.99 -9.17
N ASP A 238 2.67 -15.96 -8.36
CA ASP A 238 2.74 -14.56 -8.80
C ASP A 238 4.16 -14.14 -9.22
N ILE A 239 5.21 -14.54 -8.48
CA ILE A 239 6.60 -14.27 -8.87
C ILE A 239 7.00 -15.00 -10.16
N VAL A 240 6.52 -16.23 -10.37
CA VAL A 240 6.70 -16.96 -11.63
C VAL A 240 6.02 -16.22 -12.78
N HIS A 241 4.79 -15.73 -12.56
CA HIS A 241 4.07 -14.92 -13.54
C HIS A 241 4.82 -13.63 -13.88
N LEU A 242 5.28 -12.89 -12.88
CA LEU A 242 6.07 -11.68 -13.05
C LEU A 242 7.36 -11.94 -13.83
N SER A 243 8.07 -13.02 -13.52
CA SER A 243 9.31 -13.40 -14.22
C SER A 243 9.08 -13.63 -15.71
N ALA A 244 7.94 -14.24 -16.08
CA ALA A 244 7.54 -14.42 -17.46
C ALA A 244 7.21 -13.09 -18.15
N GLN A 245 6.49 -12.19 -17.48
CA GLN A 245 6.20 -10.86 -18.00
C GLN A 245 7.48 -10.05 -18.24
N LEU A 246 8.39 -10.02 -17.26
CA LEU A 246 9.68 -9.32 -17.38
C LEU A 246 10.52 -9.88 -18.53
N LYS A 247 10.58 -11.22 -18.66
CA LYS A 247 11.29 -11.87 -19.77
C LYS A 247 10.75 -11.45 -21.14
N SER A 248 9.43 -11.26 -21.25
CA SER A 248 8.79 -10.79 -22.48
C SER A 248 9.03 -9.29 -22.74
N ALA A 249 9.04 -8.48 -21.66
CA ALA A 249 9.15 -7.02 -21.73
C ALA A 249 10.56 -6.51 -22.01
N ILE A 250 11.59 -7.11 -21.42
CA ILE A 250 13.00 -6.71 -21.55
C ILE A 250 13.43 -6.47 -23.01
N PRO A 251 13.25 -7.42 -23.96
CA PRO A 251 13.70 -7.22 -25.34
C PRO A 251 12.95 -6.11 -26.11
N GLN A 252 11.78 -5.69 -25.62
CA GLN A 252 10.95 -4.65 -26.23
C GLN A 252 11.15 -3.27 -25.58
N THR A 253 11.89 -3.21 -24.46
CA THR A 253 12.07 -1.99 -23.67
C THR A 253 13.19 -1.13 -24.25
N LYS A 254 12.85 0.11 -24.65
CA LYS A 254 13.81 1.05 -25.27
C LYS A 254 14.42 2.04 -24.29
N ASP A 255 13.69 2.44 -23.25
CA ASP A 255 14.20 3.38 -22.25
C ASP A 255 15.25 2.70 -21.37
N THR A 256 16.48 3.25 -21.35
CA THR A 256 17.63 2.63 -20.70
C THR A 256 17.40 2.35 -19.20
N LEU A 257 16.82 3.31 -18.47
CA LEU A 257 16.60 3.13 -17.02
C LEU A 257 15.49 2.12 -16.74
N THR A 258 14.44 2.11 -17.56
CA THR A 258 13.39 1.10 -17.49
C THR A 258 13.94 -0.30 -17.78
N LEU A 259 14.80 -0.43 -18.81
CA LEU A 259 15.43 -1.70 -19.17
C LEU A 259 16.30 -2.25 -18.04
N VAL A 260 17.20 -1.41 -17.50
CA VAL A 260 18.08 -1.80 -16.38
C VAL A 260 17.26 -2.20 -15.16
N HIS A 261 16.18 -1.48 -14.88
CA HIS A 261 15.28 -1.81 -13.79
C HIS A 261 14.57 -3.14 -13.99
N PHE A 262 14.02 -3.43 -15.18
CA PHE A 262 13.38 -4.72 -15.44
C PHE A 262 14.36 -5.89 -15.36
N GLN A 263 15.61 -5.71 -15.77
CA GLN A 263 16.67 -6.71 -15.59
C GLN A 263 16.98 -6.94 -14.09
N ASP A 264 17.05 -5.88 -13.28
CA ASP A 264 17.20 -6.00 -11.82
C ASP A 264 15.99 -6.70 -11.19
N MET A 265 14.76 -6.37 -11.61
CA MET A 265 13.55 -7.01 -11.09
C MET A 265 13.50 -8.49 -11.46
N GLN A 266 13.93 -8.86 -12.67
CA GLN A 266 14.02 -10.25 -13.09
C GLN A 266 15.03 -11.03 -12.23
N LEU A 267 16.20 -10.45 -11.97
CA LEU A 267 17.20 -11.07 -11.09
C LEU A 267 16.68 -11.26 -9.66
N ARG A 268 15.99 -10.26 -9.11
CA ARG A 268 15.37 -10.35 -7.77
C ARG A 268 14.29 -11.43 -7.71
N ALA A 269 13.43 -11.49 -8.73
CA ALA A 269 12.40 -12.51 -8.82
C ALA A 269 13.01 -13.92 -8.85
N SER A 270 14.07 -14.14 -9.66
CA SER A 270 14.79 -15.42 -9.67
C SER A 270 15.38 -15.77 -8.31
N LYS A 271 16.03 -14.83 -7.62
CA LYS A 271 16.58 -15.07 -6.27
C LYS A 271 15.50 -15.50 -5.27
N ILE A 272 14.34 -14.84 -5.29
CA ILE A 272 13.21 -15.21 -4.43
C ILE A 272 12.74 -16.64 -4.70
N LEU A 273 12.78 -17.10 -5.96
CA LEU A 273 12.40 -18.46 -6.35
C LEU A 273 13.48 -19.51 -6.05
N ASP A 274 14.74 -19.10 -5.94
CA ASP A 274 15.89 -19.99 -5.69
C ASP A 274 16.21 -20.15 -4.20
N ASP A 275 16.04 -19.09 -3.39
CA ASP A 275 16.29 -19.11 -1.93
C ASP A 275 15.30 -20.03 -1.16
N ASP A 276 14.27 -20.53 -1.84
CA ASP A 276 13.15 -21.31 -1.30
C ASP A 276 13.20 -22.81 -1.75
N LYS A 277 14.34 -23.25 -2.32
CA LYS A 277 14.64 -24.64 -2.65
C LYS A 277 15.61 -25.24 -1.64
#